data_AF-A0A7S2XWS9-F1
#
_entry.id   AF-A0A7S2XWS9-F1
#
_cell.length_a   1.000
_cell.length_b   1.000
_cell.length_c   1.000
_cell.angle_alpha   90.00
_cell.angle_beta   90.00
_cell.angle_gamma   90.00
#
_symmetry.space_group_name_H-M   'P 1'
#
loop_
_entity.id
_entity.type
_entity.pdbx_description
1 polymer ?
#
loop_
_entity_poly.entity_id
_entity_poly.type
_entity_poly.pdbx_seq_one_letter_code
_entity_poly.pdbx_strand_id
1 'polypeptide(L)'
;LTGTWGEGEPSDQTGEDCVEITAEGTWQDEYCDEEKQFICEVDIEQCPQGFEPFGAKCFYTGAEPKTFDDAVDECDDMGATIAVIESSDENLFFEHSRPFFSNV
;
A
#
# COMPACT_ATOMS: atom_id res chain seq x y z
N LEU A 1 3.52 5.92 13.12
CA LEU A 1 3.30 6.74 11.90
C LEU A 1 4.52 7.62 11.66
N THR A 2 5.46 7.13 10.87
CA THR A 2 6.62 7.91 10.38
C THR A 2 6.76 7.69 8.88
N GLY A 3 5.65 7.83 8.16
CA GLY A 3 5.67 8.25 6.76
C GLY A 3 5.60 9.78 6.74
N THR A 4 6.34 10.40 5.83
CA THR A 4 6.34 11.87 5.70
C THR A 4 5.43 12.19 4.53
N TRP A 5 4.33 12.91 4.76
CA TRP A 5 3.54 13.48 3.68
C TRP A 5 4.44 14.29 2.73
N GLY A 6 4.14 14.24 1.43
CA GLY A 6 4.79 15.06 0.43
C GLY A 6 4.64 16.55 0.76
N GLU A 7 5.48 17.40 0.16
CA GLU A 7 5.36 18.86 0.34
C GLU A 7 4.01 19.33 -0.24
N GLY A 8 3.05 19.63 0.64
CA GLY A 8 1.71 20.08 0.24
C GLY A 8 0.59 19.10 0.57
N GLU A 9 0.90 17.89 1.03
CA GLU A 9 -0.08 16.83 1.29
C GLU A 9 -0.35 16.61 2.80
N PRO A 10 -1.55 16.13 3.18
CA PRO A 10 -2.69 15.87 2.31
C PRO A 10 -3.34 17.18 1.85
N SER A 11 -3.73 17.27 0.58
CA SER A 11 -4.28 18.50 -0.01
C SER A 11 -5.81 18.59 0.03
N ASP A 12 -6.53 17.55 0.48
CA ASP A 12 -8.00 17.52 0.68
C ASP A 12 -8.75 18.08 -0.54
N GLN A 13 -8.24 17.78 -1.74
CA GLN A 13 -8.96 18.05 -2.97
C GLN A 13 -10.14 17.07 -3.05
N THR A 14 -11.31 17.58 -3.40
CA THR A 14 -12.53 16.77 -3.40
C THR A 14 -12.38 15.54 -4.30
N GLY A 15 -12.32 14.35 -3.70
CA GLY A 15 -12.26 13.05 -4.39
C GLY A 15 -10.93 12.27 -4.25
N GLU A 16 -9.94 12.83 -3.56
CA GLU A 16 -8.64 12.20 -3.28
C GLU A 16 -8.65 11.59 -1.86
N ASP A 17 -9.32 10.44 -1.67
CA ASP A 17 -9.42 9.77 -0.35
C ASP A 17 -8.50 8.53 -0.22
N CYS A 18 -7.71 8.20 -1.26
CA CYS A 18 -6.79 7.06 -1.26
C CYS A 18 -5.34 7.55 -1.14
N VAL A 19 -4.52 6.90 -0.32
CA VAL A 19 -3.14 7.35 -0.11
C VAL A 19 -2.17 6.50 -0.91
N GLU A 20 -1.33 7.13 -1.74
CA GLU A 20 -0.19 6.52 -2.41
C GLU A 20 1.14 6.88 -1.74
N ILE A 21 2.08 5.94 -1.78
CA ILE A 21 3.49 6.11 -1.49
C ILE A 21 4.18 6.38 -2.83
N THR A 22 4.73 7.58 -2.97
CA THR A 22 5.43 7.99 -4.19
C THR A 22 6.78 7.27 -4.32
N ALA A 23 7.43 7.41 -5.48
CA ALA A 23 8.77 6.86 -5.72
C ALA A 23 9.85 7.44 -4.77
N GLU A 24 9.55 8.57 -4.12
CA GLU A 24 10.39 9.23 -3.12
C GLU A 24 10.09 8.76 -1.68
N GLY A 25 9.17 7.81 -1.50
CA GLY A 25 8.79 7.26 -0.20
C GLY A 25 7.90 8.20 0.63
N THR A 26 7.35 9.25 0.02
CA THR A 26 6.42 10.19 0.65
C THR A 26 4.98 9.81 0.39
N TRP A 27 4.05 10.26 1.24
CA TRP A 27 2.62 9.98 1.10
C TRP A 27 1.91 11.12 0.36
N GLN A 28 0.96 10.77 -0.51
CA GLN A 28 0.06 11.69 -1.22
C GLN A 28 -1.38 11.13 -1.17
N ASP A 29 -2.37 11.99 -0.91
CA ASP A 29 -3.78 11.69 -1.13
C ASP A 29 -4.12 11.84 -2.62
N GLU A 30 -4.82 10.86 -3.19
CA GLU A 30 -4.99 10.69 -4.64
C GLU A 30 -6.35 10.04 -4.98
N TYR A 31 -6.78 10.11 -6.24
CA TYR A 31 -8.07 9.55 -6.68
C TYR A 31 -8.05 8.02 -6.62
N CYS A 32 -9.02 7.43 -5.90
CA CYS A 32 -9.17 5.98 -5.76
C CYS A 32 -9.51 5.23 -7.06
N ASP A 33 -10.03 5.94 -8.07
CA ASP A 33 -10.47 5.37 -9.34
C ASP A 33 -9.33 5.17 -10.35
N GLU A 34 -8.11 5.64 -10.05
CA GLU A 34 -6.95 5.41 -10.91
C GLU A 34 -6.38 4.00 -10.74
N GLU A 35 -5.95 3.39 -11.85
CA GLU A 35 -5.28 2.09 -11.82
C GLU A 35 -3.81 2.25 -11.38
N LYS A 36 -3.46 1.77 -10.18
CA LYS A 36 -2.08 1.78 -9.66
C LYS A 36 -1.68 0.45 -9.04
N GLN A 37 -0.40 0.30 -8.69
CA GLN A 37 0.07 -0.90 -8.00
C GLN A 37 -0.43 -0.90 -6.55
N PHE A 38 -0.60 -2.09 -5.98
CA PHE A 38 -1.15 -2.29 -4.64
C PHE A 38 -0.36 -3.34 -3.88
N ILE A 39 -0.50 -3.32 -2.55
CA ILE A 39 0.09 -4.31 -1.64
C ILE A 39 -1.03 -4.94 -0.83
N CYS A 40 -1.01 -6.27 -0.73
CA CYS A 40 -1.80 -7.00 0.24
C CYS A 40 -0.96 -7.37 1.46
N GLU A 41 -1.54 -7.36 2.65
CA GLU A 41 -0.92 -7.81 3.90
C GLU A 41 -1.68 -8.97 4.55
N VAL A 42 -0.93 -9.80 5.27
CA VAL A 42 -1.46 -10.85 6.13
C VAL A 42 -0.66 -10.90 7.44
N ASP A 43 -1.35 -10.89 8.58
CA ASP A 43 -0.77 -11.06 9.92
C ASP A 43 -0.59 -12.54 10.27
N ILE A 44 0.53 -13.18 9.87
CA ILE A 44 0.79 -14.59 10.19
C ILE A 44 2.27 -14.93 10.43
N GLU A 45 2.51 -16.03 11.15
CA GLU A 45 3.87 -16.58 11.39
C GLU A 45 4.49 -17.27 10.16
N GLN A 46 3.71 -17.66 9.15
CA GLN A 46 4.19 -18.34 7.93
C GLN A 46 3.50 -17.81 6.68
N CYS A 47 4.20 -17.04 5.85
CA CYS A 47 3.63 -16.40 4.67
C CYS A 47 3.11 -17.41 3.63
N PRO A 48 1.96 -17.11 2.97
CA PRO A 48 1.50 -17.92 1.87
C PRO A 48 2.47 -17.84 0.69
N GLN A 49 2.38 -18.77 -0.25
CA GLN A 49 3.24 -18.73 -1.44
C GLN A 49 3.02 -17.43 -2.21
N GLY A 50 4.12 -16.72 -2.49
CA GLY A 50 4.08 -15.44 -3.22
C GLY A 50 4.12 -14.21 -2.32
N PHE A 51 3.93 -14.37 -1.01
CA PHE A 51 4.09 -13.28 -0.04
C PHE A 51 5.51 -13.24 0.51
N GLU A 52 6.03 -12.03 0.70
CA GLU A 52 7.33 -11.76 1.29
C GLU A 52 7.19 -11.46 2.80
N PRO A 53 7.91 -12.18 3.68
CA PRO A 53 7.85 -11.93 5.12
C PRO A 53 8.59 -10.65 5.50
N PHE A 54 7.97 -9.85 6.35
CA PHE A 54 8.58 -8.70 7.00
C PHE A 54 8.10 -8.57 8.44
N GLY A 55 8.99 -8.85 9.41
CA GLY A 55 8.64 -8.86 10.82
C GLY A 55 7.57 -9.92 11.13
N ALA A 56 6.39 -9.49 11.58
CA ALA A 56 5.24 -10.34 11.88
C ALA A 56 4.14 -10.27 10.81
N LYS A 57 4.42 -9.66 9.66
CA LYS A 57 3.52 -9.49 8.53
C LYS A 57 4.08 -10.17 7.28
N CYS A 58 3.18 -10.43 6.34
CA CYS A 58 3.48 -10.96 5.03
C CYS A 58 2.90 -10.03 3.98
N PHE A 59 3.69 -9.65 2.97
CA PHE A 59 3.28 -8.69 1.97
C PHE A 59 3.28 -9.28 0.56
N TYR A 60 2.28 -8.96 -0.25
CA TYR A 60 2.20 -9.34 -1.65
C TYR A 60 2.06 -8.08 -2.51
N THR A 61 2.90 -7.95 -3.53
CA THR A 61 2.81 -6.87 -4.51
C THR A 61 2.04 -7.34 -5.74
N GLY A 62 0.94 -6.64 -6.04
CA GLY A 62 0.18 -6.83 -7.27
C GLY A 62 1.02 -6.49 -8.51
N ALA A 63 1.03 -7.41 -9.49
CA ALA A 63 1.80 -7.23 -10.71
C ALA A 63 1.15 -6.23 -11.69
N GLU A 64 -0.18 -6.28 -11.78
CA GLU A 64 -0.96 -5.43 -12.68
C GLU A 64 -1.60 -4.27 -11.90
N PRO A 65 -1.54 -3.02 -12.40
CA PRO A 65 -2.23 -1.90 -11.79
C PRO A 65 -3.75 -2.12 -11.73
N LYS A 66 -4.38 -1.65 -10.65
CA LYS A 66 -5.81 -1.79 -10.36
C LYS A 66 -6.37 -0.55 -9.70
N THR A 67 -7.68 -0.36 -9.85
CA THR A 67 -8.43 0.59 -9.02
C THR A 67 -8.38 0.12 -7.57
N PHE A 68 -8.64 1.03 -6.63
CA PHE A 68 -8.62 0.68 -5.21
C PHE A 68 -9.59 -0.48 -4.89
N ASP A 69 -10.82 -0.41 -5.39
CA ASP A 69 -11.82 -1.45 -5.16
C ASP A 69 -11.40 -2.80 -5.75
N ASP A 70 -10.85 -2.82 -6.97
CA ASP A 70 -10.36 -4.06 -7.58
C ASP A 70 -9.15 -4.64 -6.84
N ALA A 71 -8.30 -3.78 -6.25
CA ALA A 71 -7.17 -4.20 -5.44
C ALA A 71 -7.61 -4.79 -4.09
N VAL A 72 -8.64 -4.20 -3.46
CA VAL A 72 -9.28 -4.74 -2.26
C VAL A 72 -9.84 -6.13 -2.52
N ASP A 73 -10.60 -6.29 -3.61
CA ASP A 73 -11.18 -7.59 -4.00
C ASP A 73 -10.09 -8.64 -4.25
N GLU A 74 -8.98 -8.27 -4.91
CA GLU A 74 -7.87 -9.21 -5.13
C GLU A 74 -7.19 -9.62 -3.81
N CYS A 75 -6.96 -8.68 -2.89
CA CYS A 75 -6.42 -9.01 -1.58
C CYS A 75 -7.35 -9.95 -0.80
N ASP A 76 -8.67 -9.70 -0.81
CA ASP A 76 -9.65 -10.55 -0.13
C ASP A 76 -9.71 -11.96 -0.74
N ASP A 77 -9.66 -12.08 -2.07
CA ASP A 77 -9.59 -13.38 -2.77
C ASP A 77 -8.36 -14.21 -2.38
N MET A 78 -7.27 -13.56 -1.94
CA MET A 78 -6.06 -14.21 -1.39
C MET A 78 -6.12 -14.48 0.11
N GLY A 79 -7.19 -14.08 0.79
CA GLY A 79 -7.31 -14.14 2.26
C GLY A 79 -6.42 -13.12 2.97
N ALA A 80 -6.15 -12.00 2.30
CA ALA A 80 -5.34 -10.88 2.75
C ALA A 80 -6.19 -9.60 2.81
N THR A 81 -5.59 -8.50 3.27
CA THR A 81 -6.20 -7.15 3.22
C THR A 81 -5.28 -6.20 2.48
N ILE A 82 -5.76 -5.03 2.04
CA ILE A 82 -4.85 -3.95 1.62
C ILE A 82 -3.88 -3.64 2.77
N ALA A 83 -2.61 -3.46 2.43
CA ALA A 83 -1.57 -3.22 3.42
C ALA A 83 -1.79 -1.92 4.19
N VAL A 84 -1.48 -1.97 5.49
CA VAL A 84 -1.47 -0.82 6.38
C VAL A 84 -0.03 -0.63 6.87
N ILE A 85 0.59 0.45 6.40
CA ILE A 85 1.99 0.78 6.72
C ILE A 85 2.05 1.53 8.04
N GLU A 86 2.52 0.87 9.10
CA GLU A 86 2.48 1.38 10.47
C GLU A 86 3.85 1.89 10.96
N SER A 87 4.93 1.51 10.28
CA SER A 87 6.32 1.80 10.68
C SER A 87 7.18 2.42 9.56
N SER A 88 8.23 3.16 9.96
CA SER A 88 9.25 3.62 9.00
C SER A 88 9.93 2.49 8.27
N ASP A 89 10.11 1.35 8.92
CA ASP A 89 10.85 0.23 8.36
C ASP A 89 10.05 -0.47 7.26
N GLU A 90 8.72 -0.57 7.42
CA GLU A 90 7.79 -0.96 6.35
C GLU A 90 7.81 0.09 5.23
N ASN A 91 7.75 1.38 5.55
CA ASN A 91 7.78 2.44 4.54
C ASN A 91 9.08 2.38 3.69
N LEU A 92 10.23 2.11 4.31
CA LEU A 92 11.51 1.92 3.62
C LEU A 92 11.56 0.63 2.80
N PHE A 93 10.93 -0.45 3.26
CA PHE A 93 10.81 -1.70 2.51
C PHE A 93 10.07 -1.47 1.19
N PHE A 94 9.07 -0.59 1.22
CA PHE A 94 8.28 -0.17 0.06
C PHE A 94 8.86 1.03 -0.70
N GLU A 95 9.94 1.67 -0.24
CA GLU A 95 10.65 2.72 -1.00
C GLU A 95 11.52 2.11 -2.12
N HIS A 96 11.94 0.86 -1.97
CA HIS A 96 12.79 0.14 -2.94
C HIS A 96 12.01 -0.86 -3.81
N SER A 97 10.72 -1.03 -3.55
CA SER A 97 9.75 -1.74 -4.38
C SER A 97 8.74 -0.71 -4.91
N ARG A 98 8.28 -0.82 -6.14
CA ARG A 98 7.69 0.28 -6.96
C ARG A 98 6.33 0.82 -6.39
N PRO A 99 5.88 2.07 -6.67
CA PRO A 99 4.96 2.87 -5.82
C PRO A 99 3.60 2.22 -5.53
N PHE A 100 3.03 2.43 -4.33
CA PHE A 100 1.96 1.61 -3.72
C PHE A 100 0.89 2.41 -2.94
N PHE A 101 -0.31 1.86 -2.72
CA PHE A 101 -1.31 2.44 -1.79
C PHE A 101 -1.19 1.93 -0.33
N SER A 102 -1.55 2.76 0.67
CA SER A 102 -1.76 2.36 2.08
C SER A 102 -2.90 3.18 2.71
N ASN A 103 -3.92 2.57 3.32
CA ASN A 103 -4.97 3.33 4.04
C ASN A 103 -4.43 3.97 5.33
N VAL A 104 -4.77 5.24 5.59
CA VAL A 104 -4.56 5.92 6.89
C VAL A 104 -5.85 6.58 7.35
#